data_AF-A0A972UXR0-F1
#
_entry.id   AF-A0A972UXR0-F1
#
_cell.length_a   1.000
_cell.length_b   1.000
_cell.length_c   1.000
_cell.angle_alpha   90.00
_cell.angle_beta   90.00
_cell.angle_gamma   90.00
#
_symmetry.space_group_name_H-M   'P 1'
#
loop_
_entity.id
_entity.type
_entity.pdbx_description
1 polymer ?
#
loop_
_entity_poly.entity_id
_entity_poly.type
_entity_poly.pdbx_seq_one_letter_code
_entity_poly.pdbx_strand_id
1 'polypeptide(L)'
;MKKLTLFVAMLMFMQIAFAGGILTNSNQSAQFVRMLSRNASTQLDAVYFNPAGVIKLEDGFHFGIHNQSIFQTRTIVSGYPNLNTSEYEGDVAAPVFPTAFAVYKTNNLAFSLGFGPNGGGGSANYKKGLPSFEKQISDLIPGLAGLSALGYNISDYGVDIAFEGTSIFWGIQGGVTYGLSDAFSVYGGVRYLPSTNTYNGYIRNIALNVNGTEMPAAAFLNGASTAASTLAAQATAGATQLSGTAASLQPLVDGGAGGLTIAQVAGAGYIDATT
;
A
#
# COMPACT_ATOMS: atom_id res chain seq x y z
N MET A 1 -19.55 -42.11 -24.86
CA MET A 1 -19.71 -41.79 -23.42
C MET A 1 -18.38 -41.40 -22.77
N LYS A 2 -17.34 -42.25 -22.73
CA LYS A 2 -16.05 -41.95 -22.07
C LYS A 2 -15.38 -40.62 -22.47
N LYS A 3 -15.47 -40.22 -23.75
CA LYS A 3 -14.90 -38.94 -24.26
C LYS A 3 -15.70 -37.70 -23.83
N LEU A 4 -17.02 -37.82 -23.70
CA LEU A 4 -17.90 -36.73 -23.25
C LEU A 4 -17.74 -36.51 -21.74
N THR A 5 -17.62 -37.58 -20.97
CA THR A 5 -17.37 -37.51 -19.53
C THR A 5 -16.03 -36.87 -19.21
N LEU A 6 -14.97 -37.15 -19.99
CA LEU A 6 -13.65 -36.52 -19.83
C LEU A 6 -13.68 -35.02 -20.17
N PHE A 7 -14.39 -34.64 -21.24
CA PHE A 7 -14.55 -33.25 -21.65
C PHE A 7 -15.32 -32.43 -20.61
N VAL A 8 -16.42 -32.98 -20.07
CA VAL A 8 -17.20 -32.36 -19.00
C VAL A 8 -16.38 -32.29 -17.70
N ALA A 9 -15.57 -33.32 -17.39
CA ALA A 9 -14.68 -33.28 -16.23
C ALA A 9 -13.60 -32.19 -16.37
N MET A 10 -12.97 -32.01 -17.55
CA MET A 10 -12.00 -30.92 -17.79
C MET A 10 -12.63 -29.53 -17.66
N LEU A 11 -13.88 -29.35 -18.11
CA LEU A 11 -14.62 -28.08 -17.95
C LEU A 11 -14.91 -27.77 -16.47
N MET A 12 -15.18 -28.79 -15.65
CA MET A 12 -15.46 -28.61 -14.22
C MET A 12 -14.22 -28.26 -13.38
N PHE A 13 -13.00 -28.56 -13.85
CA PHE A 13 -11.76 -28.16 -13.17
C PHE A 13 -11.32 -26.71 -13.43
N MET A 14 -12.04 -25.95 -14.28
CA MET A 14 -11.68 -24.57 -14.65
C MET A 14 -12.04 -23.51 -13.58
N GLN A 15 -12.57 -23.88 -12.42
CA GLN A 15 -13.25 -22.95 -11.49
C GLN A 15 -12.54 -22.68 -10.16
N ILE A 16 -11.22 -22.83 -10.06
CA ILE A 16 -10.48 -22.32 -8.88
C ILE A 16 -9.30 -21.46 -9.33
N ALA A 17 -9.59 -20.39 -10.07
CA ALA A 17 -8.62 -19.32 -10.26
C ALA A 17 -8.82 -18.28 -9.13
N PHE A 18 -8.09 -18.44 -8.04
CA PHE A 18 -7.86 -17.32 -7.11
C PHE A 18 -7.03 -16.26 -7.85
N ALA A 19 -7.69 -15.36 -8.55
CA ALA A 19 -7.03 -14.25 -9.24
C ALA A 19 -6.56 -13.23 -8.19
N GLY A 20 -5.26 -13.23 -7.89
CA GLY A 20 -4.63 -12.20 -7.08
C GLY A 20 -4.53 -10.89 -7.84
N GLY A 21 -5.54 -10.03 -7.75
CA GLY A 21 -5.55 -8.66 -8.29
C GLY A 21 -5.43 -8.56 -9.83
N ILE A 22 -5.95 -7.48 -10.40
CA ILE A 22 -5.72 -7.19 -11.82
C ILE A 22 -4.32 -6.57 -11.95
N LEU A 23 -3.40 -7.28 -12.60
CA LEU A 23 -2.13 -6.70 -13.03
C LEU A 23 -2.37 -5.87 -14.30
N THR A 24 -2.59 -4.57 -14.14
CA THR A 24 -2.81 -3.63 -15.25
C THR A 24 -1.53 -3.17 -15.94
N ASN A 25 -0.35 -3.56 -15.42
CA ASN A 25 0.94 -3.27 -16.04
C ASN A 25 1.39 -4.44 -16.94
N SER A 26 0.60 -4.71 -17.98
CA SER A 26 0.92 -5.76 -18.95
C SER A 26 1.62 -5.17 -20.17
N ASN A 27 2.89 -5.55 -20.35
CA ASN A 27 3.64 -5.29 -21.56
C ASN A 27 4.14 -6.62 -22.11
N GLN A 28 3.42 -7.15 -23.09
CA GLN A 28 3.50 -8.56 -23.48
C GLN A 28 4.57 -8.83 -24.57
N SER A 29 4.82 -7.84 -25.45
CA SER A 29 5.91 -7.85 -26.42
C SER A 29 6.03 -6.49 -27.11
N ALA A 30 7.15 -6.23 -27.80
CA ALA A 30 7.30 -5.03 -28.60
C ALA A 30 6.25 -4.91 -29.73
N GLN A 31 5.79 -6.04 -30.28
CA GLN A 31 4.77 -6.04 -31.33
C GLN A 31 3.37 -5.74 -30.78
N PHE A 32 3.09 -6.13 -29.54
CA PHE A 32 1.84 -5.77 -28.86
C PHE A 32 1.73 -4.26 -28.63
N VAL A 33 2.83 -3.59 -28.27
CA VAL A 33 2.82 -2.13 -28.11
C VAL A 33 2.61 -1.41 -29.44
N ARG A 34 3.06 -1.98 -30.57
CA ARG A 34 2.78 -1.43 -31.92
C ARG A 34 1.34 -1.62 -32.35
N MET A 35 0.71 -2.72 -31.93
CA MET A 35 -0.65 -3.05 -32.27
C MET A 35 -1.34 -3.62 -31.05
N LEU A 36 -2.07 -2.76 -30.32
CA LEU A 36 -2.76 -3.02 -29.05
C LEU A 36 -3.85 -4.12 -29.14
N SER A 37 -3.95 -4.82 -30.27
CA SER A 37 -4.79 -5.98 -30.52
C SER A 37 -3.96 -7.01 -31.30
N ARG A 38 -3.19 -7.83 -30.58
CA ARG A 38 -2.28 -8.85 -31.17
C ARG A 38 -2.72 -10.31 -30.90
N ASN A 39 -3.94 -10.50 -30.41
CA ASN A 39 -4.46 -11.80 -29.96
C ASN A 39 -4.58 -12.85 -31.08
N ALA A 40 -4.69 -12.46 -32.35
CA ALA A 40 -4.82 -13.37 -33.50
C ALA A 40 -3.55 -13.39 -34.37
N SER A 41 -2.36 -13.44 -33.76
CA SER A 41 -1.11 -13.46 -34.52
C SER A 41 -0.83 -14.84 -35.15
N THR A 42 -0.24 -14.82 -36.34
CA THR A 42 0.38 -15.95 -37.05
C THR A 42 1.88 -15.73 -37.29
N GLN A 43 2.44 -14.65 -36.72
CA GLN A 43 3.86 -14.31 -36.80
C GLN A 43 4.62 -14.87 -35.60
N LEU A 44 5.92 -14.60 -35.51
CA LEU A 44 6.77 -15.11 -34.43
C LEU A 44 6.30 -14.71 -33.02
N ASP A 45 5.70 -13.52 -32.87
CA ASP A 45 5.11 -13.07 -31.60
C ASP A 45 3.93 -13.93 -31.14
N ALA A 46 3.30 -14.70 -32.04
CA ALA A 46 2.23 -15.64 -31.73
C ALA A 46 2.65 -16.67 -30.67
N VAL A 47 3.95 -16.93 -30.48
CA VAL A 47 4.47 -17.71 -29.34
C VAL A 47 3.84 -17.24 -28.02
N TYR A 48 3.72 -15.94 -27.77
CA TYR A 48 3.10 -15.43 -26.55
C TYR A 48 1.57 -15.36 -26.61
N PHE A 49 1.02 -14.81 -27.70
CA PHE A 49 -0.39 -14.42 -27.82
C PHE A 49 -1.31 -15.55 -28.28
N ASN A 50 -0.90 -16.27 -29.32
CA ASN A 50 -1.66 -17.35 -29.96
C ASN A 50 -0.71 -18.45 -30.43
N PRO A 51 -0.19 -19.31 -29.53
CA PRO A 51 0.87 -20.24 -29.87
C PRO A 51 0.46 -21.25 -30.96
N ALA A 52 -0.84 -21.54 -31.11
CA ALA A 52 -1.35 -22.36 -32.21
C ALA A 52 -1.12 -21.72 -33.59
N GLY A 53 -1.11 -20.38 -33.66
CA GLY A 53 -0.88 -19.61 -34.88
C GLY A 53 0.51 -19.78 -35.49
N VAL A 54 1.52 -20.21 -34.71
CA VAL A 54 2.91 -20.40 -35.21
C VAL A 54 3.00 -21.49 -36.27
N ILE A 55 1.99 -22.35 -36.40
CA ILE A 55 1.94 -23.37 -37.46
C ILE A 55 1.88 -22.76 -38.87
N LYS A 56 1.46 -21.50 -38.97
CA LYS A 56 1.36 -20.75 -40.23
C LYS A 56 2.70 -20.16 -40.69
N LEU A 57 3.75 -20.29 -39.90
CA LEU A 57 5.11 -19.96 -40.32
C LEU A 57 5.60 -20.96 -41.38
N GLU A 58 6.53 -20.50 -42.21
CA GLU A 58 7.26 -21.36 -43.15
C GLU A 58 8.10 -22.41 -42.40
N ASP A 59 8.41 -23.53 -43.05
CA ASP A 59 9.28 -24.56 -42.48
C ASP A 59 10.68 -23.97 -42.21
N GLY A 60 11.25 -24.29 -41.05
CA GLY A 60 12.57 -23.84 -40.63
C GLY A 60 12.59 -23.15 -39.26
N PHE A 61 13.71 -22.47 -39.00
CA PHE A 61 13.96 -21.73 -37.77
C PHE A 61 13.52 -20.27 -37.91
N HIS A 62 12.75 -19.80 -36.95
CA HIS A 62 12.33 -18.41 -36.81
C HIS A 62 12.76 -17.92 -35.43
N PHE A 63 13.49 -16.81 -35.36
CA PHE A 63 13.88 -16.22 -34.07
C PHE A 63 13.79 -14.71 -34.12
N GLY A 64 13.64 -14.09 -32.96
CA GLY A 64 13.46 -12.64 -32.86
C GLY A 64 13.72 -12.18 -31.45
N ILE A 65 14.54 -11.14 -31.33
CA ILE A 65 14.90 -10.49 -30.08
C ILE A 65 14.42 -9.05 -30.19
N HIS A 66 13.74 -8.59 -29.15
CA HIS A 66 13.17 -7.25 -29.08
C HIS A 66 13.51 -6.65 -27.73
N ASN A 67 13.63 -5.33 -27.69
CA ASN A 67 13.73 -4.56 -26.45
C ASN A 67 12.72 -3.43 -26.49
N GLN A 68 12.12 -3.17 -25.34
CA GLN A 68 11.29 -1.99 -25.12
C GLN A 68 11.94 -1.12 -24.05
N SER A 69 11.70 0.18 -24.14
CA SER A 69 12.11 1.13 -23.12
C SER A 69 10.87 1.88 -22.66
N ILE A 70 10.62 1.88 -21.35
CA ILE A 70 9.40 2.39 -20.73
C ILE A 70 9.81 3.54 -19.80
N PHE A 71 9.25 4.72 -20.05
CA PHE A 71 9.41 5.90 -19.21
C PHE A 71 8.04 6.54 -19.03
N GLN A 72 7.60 6.67 -17.78
CA GLN A 72 6.29 7.21 -17.47
C GLN A 72 6.32 7.93 -16.13
N THR A 73 5.69 9.10 -16.07
CA THR A 73 5.33 9.74 -14.81
C THR A 73 3.94 9.26 -14.39
N ARG A 74 3.82 8.74 -13.17
CA ARG A 74 2.53 8.35 -12.56
C ARG A 74 2.22 9.27 -11.41
N THR A 75 1.19 10.11 -11.58
CA THR A 75 0.71 10.98 -10.50
C THR A 75 -0.44 10.31 -9.77
N ILE A 76 -0.30 10.14 -8.47
CA ILE A 76 -1.37 9.74 -7.57
C ILE A 76 -1.97 11.01 -6.98
N VAL A 77 -3.26 11.23 -7.23
CA VAL A 77 -4.02 12.31 -6.60
C VAL A 77 -4.80 11.74 -5.42
N SER A 78 -4.58 12.29 -4.24
CA SER A 78 -5.26 11.92 -3.01
C SER A 78 -6.16 13.05 -2.55
N GLY A 79 -7.44 12.73 -2.34
CA GLY A 79 -8.40 13.63 -1.68
C GLY A 79 -8.42 13.47 -0.16
N TYR A 80 -7.42 12.80 0.42
CA TYR A 80 -7.36 12.61 1.87
C TYR A 80 -7.10 13.95 2.57
N PRO A 81 -7.91 14.33 3.58
CA PRO A 81 -7.69 15.56 4.33
C PRO A 81 -6.36 15.52 5.08
N ASN A 82 -5.79 16.69 5.40
CA ASN A 82 -4.57 16.88 6.20
C ASN A 82 -3.24 16.48 5.53
N LEU A 83 -3.22 15.97 4.30
CA LEU A 83 -1.96 15.75 3.58
C LEU A 83 -1.29 17.10 3.24
N ASN A 84 0.05 17.14 3.31
CA ASN A 84 0.83 18.33 2.92
C ASN A 84 0.74 18.59 1.42
N THR A 85 0.52 17.53 0.64
CA THR A 85 0.25 17.61 -0.78
C THR A 85 -0.82 16.62 -1.20
N SER A 86 -1.65 17.02 -2.15
CA SER A 86 -2.65 16.14 -2.78
C SER A 86 -2.05 15.31 -3.92
N GLU A 87 -0.83 15.60 -4.37
CA GLU A 87 -0.22 14.98 -5.56
C GLU A 87 1.12 14.30 -5.23
N TYR A 88 1.22 13.03 -5.60
CA TYR A 88 2.40 12.20 -5.40
C TYR A 88 2.87 11.67 -6.74
N GLU A 89 3.99 12.22 -7.20
CA GLU A 89 4.57 11.88 -8.49
C GLU A 89 5.56 10.72 -8.35
N GLY A 90 5.31 9.68 -9.15
CA GLY A 90 6.16 8.49 -9.26
C GLY A 90 6.83 8.44 -10.63
N ASP A 91 8.16 8.48 -10.63
CA ASP A 91 8.97 8.32 -11.84
C ASP A 91 9.12 6.82 -12.15
N VAL A 92 8.56 6.37 -13.29
CA VAL A 92 8.70 5.00 -13.77
C VAL A 92 9.75 4.92 -14.87
N ALA A 93 10.75 4.05 -14.68
CA ALA A 93 11.78 3.80 -15.68
C ALA A 93 12.10 2.30 -15.82
N ALA A 94 12.13 1.84 -17.07
CA ALA A 94 12.70 0.56 -17.47
C ALA A 94 13.34 0.71 -18.85
N PRO A 95 14.65 1.03 -18.92
CA PRO A 95 15.34 1.20 -20.20
C PRO A 95 15.49 -0.12 -20.97
N VAL A 96 15.55 -1.24 -20.25
CA VAL A 96 15.72 -2.58 -20.81
C VAL A 96 14.55 -3.46 -20.40
N PHE A 97 13.71 -3.81 -21.37
CA PHE A 97 12.55 -4.68 -21.23
C PHE A 97 12.54 -5.66 -22.42
N PRO A 98 13.33 -6.75 -22.34
CA PRO A 98 13.66 -7.58 -23.48
C PRO A 98 12.66 -8.72 -23.66
N THR A 99 12.33 -9.06 -24.91
CA THR A 99 11.54 -10.25 -25.23
C THR A 99 12.18 -11.01 -26.38
N ALA A 100 12.34 -12.32 -26.24
CA ALA A 100 12.90 -13.21 -27.23
C ALA A 100 11.92 -14.35 -27.53
N PHE A 101 11.76 -14.67 -28.80
CA PHE A 101 10.95 -15.78 -29.28
C PHE A 101 11.75 -16.62 -30.25
N ALA A 102 11.57 -17.94 -30.19
CA ALA A 102 12.15 -18.89 -31.12
C ALA A 102 11.10 -19.94 -31.48
N VAL A 103 11.01 -20.28 -32.77
CA VAL A 103 10.15 -21.34 -33.29
C VAL A 103 10.94 -22.18 -34.27
N TYR A 104 10.80 -23.50 -34.16
CA TYR A 104 11.22 -24.44 -35.19
C TYR A 104 9.99 -25.14 -35.74
N LYS A 105 9.69 -24.92 -37.03
CA LYS A 105 8.50 -25.45 -37.70
C LYS A 105 8.93 -26.47 -38.76
N THR A 106 8.27 -27.62 -38.78
CA THR A 106 8.50 -28.71 -39.73
C THR A 106 7.16 -29.35 -40.11
N ASN A 107 6.72 -29.22 -41.36
CA ASN A 107 5.42 -29.71 -41.83
C ASN A 107 4.27 -29.26 -40.90
N ASN A 108 3.57 -30.21 -40.26
CA ASN A 108 2.43 -29.96 -39.36
C ASN A 108 2.83 -29.88 -37.89
N LEU A 109 4.12 -29.76 -37.57
CA LEU A 109 4.62 -29.69 -36.20
C LEU A 109 5.46 -28.42 -36.01
N ALA A 110 5.29 -27.74 -34.88
CA ALA A 110 6.14 -26.62 -34.51
C ALA A 110 6.49 -26.68 -33.02
N PHE A 111 7.75 -26.39 -32.70
CA PHE A 111 8.25 -26.22 -31.34
C PHE A 111 8.49 -24.74 -31.10
N SER A 112 8.06 -24.23 -29.95
CA SER A 112 8.17 -22.81 -29.61
C SER A 112 8.80 -22.61 -28.25
N LEU A 113 9.59 -21.54 -28.14
CA LEU A 113 10.15 -21.02 -26.90
C LEU A 113 9.95 -19.51 -26.86
N GLY A 114 9.57 -19.00 -25.69
CA GLY A 114 9.41 -17.57 -25.43
C GLY A 114 10.03 -17.18 -24.09
N PHE A 115 10.68 -16.05 -24.08
CA PHE A 115 11.33 -15.46 -22.92
C PHE A 115 11.10 -13.96 -22.88
N GLY A 116 10.83 -13.41 -21.71
CA GLY A 116 10.77 -11.96 -21.49
C GLY A 116 9.87 -11.60 -20.32
N PRO A 117 9.82 -10.34 -19.88
CA PRO A 117 8.90 -9.96 -18.83
C PRO A 117 7.46 -9.91 -19.38
N ASN A 118 6.54 -10.58 -18.69
CA ASN A 118 5.11 -10.65 -19.04
C ASN A 118 4.26 -9.64 -18.26
N GLY A 119 4.84 -9.05 -17.22
CA GLY A 119 4.17 -8.12 -16.34
C GLY A 119 5.15 -7.42 -15.41
N GLY A 120 4.68 -6.34 -14.79
CA GLY A 120 5.56 -5.42 -14.07
C GLY A 120 6.36 -4.58 -15.06
N GLY A 121 7.64 -4.34 -14.78
CA GLY A 121 8.53 -3.76 -15.79
C GLY A 121 9.07 -2.39 -15.48
N GLY A 122 9.46 -2.13 -14.24
CA GLY A 122 10.23 -0.93 -13.91
C GLY A 122 10.29 -0.66 -12.42
N SER A 123 11.17 0.27 -12.07
CA SER A 123 11.13 0.96 -10.78
C SER A 123 10.11 2.08 -10.86
N ALA A 124 9.23 2.21 -9.87
CA ALA A 124 8.42 3.38 -9.63
C ALA A 124 8.96 4.11 -8.41
N ASN A 125 9.58 5.28 -8.63
CA ASN A 125 10.23 6.07 -7.60
C ASN A 125 9.35 7.27 -7.23
N TYR A 126 8.74 7.19 -6.05
CA TYR A 126 7.98 8.27 -5.42
C TYR A 126 8.85 8.98 -4.38
N LYS A 127 9.40 10.13 -4.76
CA LYS A 127 10.32 10.92 -3.92
C LYS A 127 9.68 11.50 -2.66
N LYS A 128 8.35 11.63 -2.65
CA LYS A 128 7.53 12.04 -1.49
C LYS A 128 6.78 10.86 -0.85
N GLY A 129 7.11 9.63 -1.24
CA GLY A 129 6.39 8.44 -0.80
C GLY A 129 4.99 8.31 -1.39
N LEU A 130 4.13 7.61 -0.66
CA LEU A 130 2.74 7.37 -1.05
C LEU A 130 1.80 8.06 -0.05
N PRO A 131 0.61 8.51 -0.48
CA PRO A 131 -0.36 9.14 0.42
C PRO A 131 -0.73 8.23 1.61
N SER A 132 -0.71 6.90 1.40
CA SER A 132 -0.96 5.92 2.45
C SER A 132 0.09 5.90 3.56
N PHE A 133 1.33 6.31 3.25
CA PHE A 133 2.42 6.38 4.23
C PHE A 133 2.34 7.69 5.02
N GLU A 134 2.03 8.80 4.36
CA GLU A 134 1.89 10.12 4.97
C GLU A 134 0.64 10.22 5.87
N LYS A 135 -0.46 9.57 5.49
CA LYS A 135 -1.75 9.63 6.20
C LYS A 135 -1.65 9.43 7.72
N GLN A 136 -0.87 8.44 8.16
CA GLN A 136 -0.77 8.14 9.60
C GLN A 136 -0.08 9.28 10.36
N ILE A 137 0.82 10.01 9.72
CA ILE A 137 1.50 11.17 10.28
C ILE A 137 0.60 12.41 10.19
N SER A 138 -0.10 12.60 9.07
CA SER A 138 -1.00 13.74 8.91
C SER A 138 -2.14 13.75 9.93
N ASP A 139 -2.64 12.56 10.29
CA ASP A 139 -3.69 12.40 11.29
C ASP A 139 -3.24 12.73 12.72
N LEU A 140 -1.93 12.92 12.96
CA LEU A 140 -1.44 13.39 14.25
C LEU A 140 -1.93 14.79 14.58
N ILE A 141 -2.13 15.68 13.59
CA ILE A 141 -2.65 17.04 13.85
C ILE A 141 -4.02 16.97 14.53
N PRO A 142 -5.08 16.42 13.89
CA PRO A 142 -6.39 16.33 14.54
C PRO A 142 -6.36 15.41 15.76
N GLY A 143 -5.54 14.35 15.75
CA GLY A 143 -5.41 13.43 16.87
C GLY A 143 -4.83 14.06 18.14
N LEU A 144 -4.03 15.12 18.01
CA LEU A 144 -3.38 15.82 19.13
C LEU A 144 -4.04 17.15 19.48
N ALA A 145 -5.17 17.51 18.85
CA ALA A 145 -5.86 18.78 19.08
C ALA A 145 -6.23 19.02 20.56
N GLY A 146 -6.46 17.96 21.34
CA GLY A 146 -6.73 18.05 22.78
C GLY A 146 -5.59 18.61 23.62
N LEU A 147 -4.35 18.60 23.11
CA LEU A 147 -3.19 19.19 23.80
C LEU A 147 -3.25 20.72 23.87
N SER A 148 -4.18 21.36 23.15
CA SER A 148 -4.50 22.78 23.31
C SER A 148 -4.93 23.14 24.73
N ALA A 149 -5.56 22.22 25.46
CA ALA A 149 -5.90 22.39 26.88
C ALA A 149 -4.66 22.52 27.78
N LEU A 150 -3.50 22.06 27.31
CA LEU A 150 -2.20 22.20 27.98
C LEU A 150 -1.37 23.36 27.41
N GLY A 151 -1.94 24.18 26.52
CA GLY A 151 -1.25 25.30 25.88
C GLY A 151 -0.41 24.91 24.66
N TYR A 152 -0.56 23.70 24.13
CA TYR A 152 0.11 23.26 22.90
C TYR A 152 -0.84 23.34 21.71
N ASN A 153 -0.62 24.31 20.81
CA ASN A 153 -1.30 24.38 19.53
C ASN A 153 -0.46 23.70 18.45
N ILE A 154 -0.98 22.61 17.87
CA ILE A 154 -0.29 21.84 16.83
C ILE A 154 -0.97 22.16 15.50
N SER A 155 -0.26 22.82 14.60
CA SER A 155 -0.85 23.35 13.36
C SER A 155 -0.38 22.64 12.08
N ASP A 156 0.77 21.99 12.12
CA ASP A 156 1.41 21.40 10.94
C ASP A 156 2.31 20.20 11.32
N TYR A 157 2.73 19.41 10.34
CA TYR A 157 3.73 18.35 10.50
C TYR A 157 4.77 18.36 9.37
N GLY A 158 5.97 17.94 9.71
CA GLY A 158 7.04 17.64 8.77
C GLY A 158 7.32 16.15 8.73
N VAL A 159 7.61 15.60 7.55
CA VAL A 159 8.09 14.22 7.41
C VAL A 159 8.87 14.03 6.11
N ASP A 160 9.96 13.27 6.20
CA ASP A 160 10.70 12.80 5.04
C ASP A 160 10.24 11.38 4.68
N ILE A 161 9.59 11.24 3.52
CA ILE A 161 9.13 9.94 3.00
C ILE A 161 9.69 9.74 1.60
N ALA A 162 10.27 8.57 1.34
CA ALA A 162 10.60 8.13 -0.01
C ALA A 162 10.20 6.67 -0.21
N PHE A 163 9.78 6.33 -1.43
CA PHE A 163 9.41 4.97 -1.78
C PHE A 163 9.81 4.64 -3.21
N GLU A 164 10.55 3.56 -3.37
CA GLU A 164 10.90 2.96 -4.65
C GLU A 164 10.42 1.51 -4.67
N GLY A 165 9.46 1.24 -5.55
CA GLY A 165 8.97 -0.12 -5.78
C GLY A 165 9.43 -0.64 -7.13
N THR A 166 10.03 -1.82 -7.17
CA THR A 166 10.32 -2.56 -8.41
C THR A 166 9.53 -3.85 -8.42
N SER A 167 8.99 -4.20 -9.60
CA SER A 167 8.25 -5.44 -9.79
C SER A 167 8.47 -5.94 -11.22
N ILE A 168 8.93 -7.17 -11.36
CA ILE A 168 9.14 -7.83 -12.65
C ILE A 168 8.64 -9.27 -12.58
N PHE A 169 7.80 -9.64 -13.54
CA PHE A 169 7.32 -11.00 -13.74
C PHE A 169 7.93 -11.52 -15.02
N TRP A 170 8.94 -12.37 -14.91
CA TRP A 170 9.52 -13.03 -16.08
C TRP A 170 8.55 -14.08 -16.61
N GLY A 171 8.59 -14.30 -17.90
CA GLY A 171 7.83 -15.30 -18.62
C GLY A 171 8.77 -16.21 -19.34
N ILE A 172 8.84 -17.47 -18.92
CA ILE A 172 9.58 -18.51 -19.60
C ILE A 172 8.55 -19.51 -20.09
N GLN A 173 8.41 -19.66 -21.40
CA GLN A 173 7.41 -20.53 -21.97
C GLN A 173 7.99 -21.41 -23.06
N GLY A 174 7.42 -22.61 -23.16
CA GLY A 174 7.74 -23.54 -24.23
C GLY A 174 6.57 -24.46 -24.49
N GLY A 175 6.46 -24.92 -25.73
CA GLY A 175 5.41 -25.85 -26.10
C GLY A 175 5.48 -26.29 -27.54
N VAL A 176 4.50 -27.12 -27.89
CA VAL A 176 4.39 -27.78 -29.18
C VAL A 176 3.04 -27.43 -29.79
N THR A 177 3.07 -27.04 -31.05
CA THR A 177 1.89 -26.80 -31.89
C THR A 177 1.79 -27.91 -32.94
N TYR A 178 0.58 -28.40 -33.15
CA TYR A 178 0.27 -29.37 -34.20
C TYR A 178 -0.85 -28.86 -35.11
N GLY A 179 -0.62 -28.90 -36.42
CA GLY A 179 -1.63 -28.62 -37.44
C GLY A 179 -2.50 -29.85 -37.67
N LEU A 180 -3.80 -29.73 -37.38
CA LEU A 180 -4.79 -30.78 -37.66
C LEU A 180 -5.30 -30.69 -39.11
N SER A 181 -5.42 -29.48 -39.63
CA SER A 181 -5.80 -29.17 -41.02
C SER A 181 -5.35 -27.76 -41.40
N ASP A 182 -5.65 -27.34 -42.65
CA ASP A 182 -5.38 -25.98 -43.10
C ASP A 182 -6.11 -24.91 -42.28
N ALA A 183 -7.22 -25.26 -41.62
CA ALA A 183 -8.01 -24.32 -40.81
C ALA A 183 -7.79 -24.49 -39.29
N PHE A 184 -7.36 -25.68 -38.84
CA PHE A 184 -7.31 -26.01 -37.42
C PHE A 184 -5.92 -26.42 -36.94
N SER A 185 -5.49 -25.84 -35.82
CA SER A 185 -4.27 -26.20 -35.12
C SER A 185 -4.48 -26.15 -33.61
N VAL A 186 -3.68 -26.91 -32.88
CA VAL A 186 -3.74 -27.02 -31.43
C VAL A 186 -2.36 -26.83 -30.84
N TYR A 187 -2.29 -26.25 -29.65
CA TYR A 187 -1.05 -26.04 -28.91
C TYR A 187 -1.16 -26.65 -27.52
N GLY A 188 -0.07 -27.28 -27.07
CA GLY A 188 0.14 -27.69 -25.69
C GLY A 188 1.50 -27.22 -25.22
N GLY A 189 1.57 -26.58 -24.05
CA GLY A 189 2.82 -26.07 -23.51
C GLY A 189 2.71 -25.62 -22.06
N VAL A 190 3.83 -25.15 -21.54
CA VAL A 190 3.98 -24.67 -20.17
C VAL A 190 4.53 -23.25 -20.18
N ARG A 191 4.10 -22.44 -19.20
CA ARG A 191 4.63 -21.11 -18.95
C ARG A 191 4.92 -20.98 -17.46
N TYR A 192 6.17 -20.71 -17.14
CA TYR A 192 6.64 -20.42 -15.80
C TYR A 192 6.82 -18.91 -15.63
N LEU A 193 6.31 -18.37 -14.52
CA LEU A 193 6.37 -16.93 -14.23
C LEU A 193 7.06 -16.61 -12.89
N PRO A 194 8.40 -16.61 -12.81
CA PRO A 194 9.08 -16.17 -11.61
C PRO A 194 8.93 -14.65 -11.45
N SER A 195 8.59 -14.23 -10.24
CA SER A 195 8.39 -12.82 -9.88
C SER A 195 9.50 -12.35 -8.95
N THR A 196 10.01 -11.14 -9.18
CA THR A 196 10.93 -10.45 -8.28
C THR A 196 10.34 -9.09 -7.97
N ASN A 197 10.16 -8.81 -6.68
CA ASN A 197 9.63 -7.55 -6.18
C ASN A 197 10.59 -6.99 -5.13
N THR A 198 10.94 -5.73 -5.23
CA THR A 198 11.78 -5.03 -4.25
C THR A 198 11.10 -3.74 -3.86
N TYR A 199 11.04 -3.48 -2.56
CA TYR A 199 10.42 -2.28 -2.01
C TYR A 199 11.45 -1.63 -1.10
N ASN A 200 11.97 -0.48 -1.52
CA ASN A 200 12.93 0.31 -0.76
C ASN A 200 12.28 1.63 -0.41
N GLY A 201 12.53 2.15 0.78
CA GLY A 201 11.95 3.41 1.19
C GLY A 201 12.26 3.73 2.65
N TYR A 202 11.83 4.90 3.06
CA TYR A 202 11.95 5.34 4.45
C TYR A 202 10.81 6.26 4.82
N ILE A 203 10.55 6.32 6.12
CA ILE A 203 9.80 7.38 6.80
C ILE A 203 10.71 7.84 7.93
N ARG A 204 11.12 9.10 7.95
CA ARG A 204 12.03 9.63 8.97
C ARG A 204 11.75 11.12 9.23
N ASN A 205 12.43 11.65 10.25
CA ASN A 205 12.37 13.07 10.59
C ASN A 205 10.95 13.58 10.78
N ILE A 206 10.11 12.78 11.45
CA ILE A 206 8.74 13.18 11.78
C ILE A 206 8.82 14.34 12.79
N ALA A 207 8.27 15.48 12.41
CA ALA A 207 8.25 16.72 13.19
C ALA A 207 6.82 17.27 13.29
N LEU A 208 6.57 18.03 14.34
CA LEU A 208 5.30 18.73 14.57
C LEU A 208 5.58 20.21 14.75
N ASN A 209 4.75 21.07 14.15
CA ASN A 209 4.76 22.49 14.44
C ASN A 209 3.91 22.76 15.68
N VAL A 210 4.57 23.07 16.79
CA VAL A 210 3.97 23.36 18.09
C VAL A 210 4.15 24.84 18.40
N ASN A 211 3.06 25.59 18.54
CA ASN A 211 3.06 27.03 18.82
C ASN A 211 3.95 27.84 17.86
N GLY A 212 4.02 27.45 16.59
CA GLY A 212 4.85 28.10 15.56
C GLY A 212 6.29 27.60 15.49
N THR A 213 6.70 26.64 16.34
CA THR A 213 8.05 26.08 16.36
C THR A 213 8.03 24.61 15.94
N GLU A 214 8.86 24.25 14.96
CA GLU A 214 9.03 22.86 14.55
C GLU A 214 9.83 22.08 15.60
N MET A 215 9.29 20.95 16.04
CA MET A 215 9.91 20.07 17.04
C MET A 215 9.87 18.62 16.57
N PRO A 216 10.92 17.81 16.83
CA PRO A 216 10.86 16.37 16.58
C PRO A 216 9.67 15.75 17.33
N ALA A 217 8.79 15.05 16.60
CA ALA A 217 7.51 14.60 17.11
C ALA A 217 7.67 13.72 18.36
N ALA A 218 8.63 12.79 18.34
CA ALA A 218 8.92 11.91 19.47
C ALA A 218 9.36 12.69 20.72
N ALA A 219 10.22 13.70 20.57
CA ALA A 219 10.69 14.49 21.71
C ALA A 219 9.54 15.31 22.32
N PHE A 220 8.74 15.96 21.47
CA PHE A 220 7.57 16.71 21.92
C PHE A 220 6.54 15.82 22.62
N LEU A 221 6.15 14.68 22.02
CA LEU A 221 5.13 13.80 22.57
C LEU A 221 5.52 13.22 23.93
N ASN A 222 6.79 12.83 24.11
CA ASN A 222 7.30 12.39 25.41
C ASN A 222 7.23 13.51 26.47
N GLY A 223 7.59 14.73 26.09
CA GLY A 223 7.50 15.91 26.97
C GLY A 223 6.05 16.24 27.35
N ALA A 224 5.16 16.32 26.35
CA ALA A 224 3.74 16.60 26.54
C ALA A 224 3.06 15.53 27.40
N SER A 225 3.38 14.25 27.19
CA SER A 225 2.89 13.14 28.01
C SER A 225 3.32 13.30 29.47
N THR A 226 4.59 13.64 29.72
CA THR A 226 5.10 13.86 31.09
C THR A 226 4.40 15.02 31.78
N ALA A 227 4.21 16.14 31.07
CA ALA A 227 3.48 17.30 31.59
C ALA A 227 2.01 16.95 31.91
N ALA A 228 1.33 16.25 31.01
CA ALA A 228 -0.04 15.81 31.20
C ALA A 228 -0.19 14.88 32.41
N SER A 229 0.69 13.88 32.55
CA SER A 229 0.69 12.96 33.70
C SER A 229 0.95 13.69 35.02
N THR A 230 1.83 14.69 35.03
CA THR A 230 2.12 15.49 36.22
C THR A 230 0.91 16.32 36.65
N LEU A 231 0.27 17.00 35.69
CA LEU A 231 -0.94 17.77 35.98
C LEU A 231 -2.09 16.87 36.44
N ALA A 232 -2.25 15.69 35.82
CA ALA A 232 -3.24 14.71 36.24
C ALA A 232 -3.01 14.27 37.69
N ALA A 233 -1.76 13.97 38.08
CA ALA A 233 -1.42 13.59 39.46
C ALA A 233 -1.74 14.71 40.46
N GLN A 234 -1.43 15.97 40.12
CA GLN A 234 -1.77 17.12 40.97
C GLN A 234 -3.28 17.32 41.10
N ALA A 235 -4.03 17.21 40.00
CA ALA A 235 -5.47 17.31 40.00
C ALA A 235 -6.11 16.19 40.84
N THR A 236 -5.61 14.95 40.74
CA THR A 236 -6.06 13.84 41.58
C THR A 236 -5.76 14.11 43.06
N ALA A 237 -4.55 14.56 43.41
CA ALA A 237 -4.20 14.87 44.80
C ALA A 237 -5.09 15.99 45.37
N GLY A 238 -5.31 17.06 44.61
CA GLY A 238 -6.20 18.16 45.00
C GLY A 238 -7.65 17.70 45.16
N ALA A 239 -8.16 16.88 44.24
CA ALA A 239 -9.49 16.29 44.36
C ALA A 239 -9.61 15.38 45.59
N THR A 240 -8.60 14.57 45.90
CA THR A 240 -8.57 13.75 47.12
C THR A 240 -8.59 14.65 48.36
N GLN A 241 -7.78 15.71 48.42
CA GLN A 241 -7.76 16.63 49.55
C GLN A 241 -9.11 17.34 49.74
N LEU A 242 -9.71 17.84 48.66
CA LEU A 242 -11.02 18.48 48.71
C LEU A 242 -12.13 17.50 49.11
N SER A 243 -12.10 16.27 48.59
CA SER A 243 -13.07 15.23 48.98
C SER A 243 -12.94 14.82 50.45
N GLY A 244 -11.72 14.72 50.97
CA GLY A 244 -11.46 14.45 52.38
C GLY A 244 -11.92 15.62 53.27
N THR A 245 -11.66 16.86 52.82
CA THR A 245 -12.15 18.07 53.52
C THR A 245 -13.67 18.10 53.55
N ALA A 246 -14.33 17.86 52.42
CA ALA A 246 -15.79 17.79 52.34
C ALA A 246 -16.36 16.70 53.27
N ALA A 247 -15.75 15.50 53.28
CA ALA A 247 -16.15 14.42 54.18
C ALA A 247 -15.98 14.79 55.67
N SER A 248 -14.91 15.53 56.02
CA SER A 248 -14.69 16.00 57.39
C SER A 248 -15.72 17.06 57.85
N LEU A 249 -16.26 17.84 56.91
CA LEU A 249 -17.29 18.85 57.18
C LEU A 249 -18.72 18.28 57.15
N GLN A 250 -18.94 17.11 56.53
CA GLN A 250 -20.27 16.51 56.39
C GLN A 250 -21.01 16.30 57.73
N PRO A 251 -20.37 15.81 58.82
CA PRO A 251 -21.04 15.68 60.12
C PRO A 251 -21.53 17.02 60.70
N LEU A 252 -20.82 18.12 60.43
CA LEU A 252 -21.23 19.46 60.85
C LEU A 252 -22.44 19.94 60.05
N VAL A 253 -22.45 19.67 58.74
CA VAL A 253 -23.59 19.97 57.86
C VAL A 253 -24.82 19.17 58.29
N ASP A 254 -24.69 17.86 58.51
CA ASP A 254 -25.77 16.98 58.97
C ASP A 254 -26.28 17.37 60.38
N GLY A 255 -25.41 17.92 61.22
CA GLY A 255 -25.72 18.48 62.53
C GLY A 255 -26.45 19.84 62.50
N GLY A 256 -26.83 20.35 61.32
CA GLY A 256 -27.57 21.60 61.15
C GLY A 256 -26.71 22.86 61.10
N ALA A 257 -25.37 22.72 61.10
CA ALA A 257 -24.45 23.87 61.05
C ALA A 257 -24.15 24.35 59.62
N GLY A 258 -24.73 23.73 58.58
CA GLY A 258 -24.44 24.04 57.17
C GLY A 258 -24.78 25.48 56.73
N GLY A 259 -25.61 26.21 57.50
CA GLY A 259 -25.92 27.62 57.27
C GLY A 259 -25.19 28.61 58.20
N LEU A 260 -24.32 28.12 59.09
CA LEU A 260 -23.62 28.94 60.09
C LEU A 260 -22.27 29.42 59.55
N THR A 261 -21.87 30.63 59.93
CA THR A 261 -20.51 31.14 59.65
C THR A 261 -19.47 30.42 60.49
N ILE A 262 -18.20 30.40 60.04
CA ILE A 262 -17.10 29.76 60.78
C ILE A 262 -17.01 30.23 62.24
N ALA A 263 -17.22 31.54 62.48
CA ALA A 263 -17.22 32.10 63.83
C ALA A 263 -18.39 31.57 64.71
N GLN A 264 -19.55 31.30 64.11
CA GLN A 264 -20.70 30.71 64.81
C GLN A 264 -20.48 29.23 65.09
N VAL A 265 -19.86 28.49 64.16
CA VAL A 265 -19.51 27.07 64.36
C VAL A 265 -18.47 26.91 65.47
N ALA A 266 -17.45 27.78 65.51
CA ALA A 266 -16.45 27.83 66.58
C ALA A 266 -17.06 28.26 67.93
N GLY A 267 -17.91 29.30 67.93
CA GLY A 267 -18.59 29.78 69.13
C GLY A 267 -19.59 28.78 69.73
N ALA A 268 -20.14 27.88 68.92
CA ALA A 268 -21.03 26.80 69.36
C ALA A 268 -20.27 25.53 69.81
N GLY A 269 -18.92 25.54 69.77
CA GLY A 269 -18.08 24.44 70.25
C GLY A 269 -17.97 23.25 69.29
N TYR A 270 -18.41 23.41 68.04
CA TYR A 270 -18.32 22.35 67.03
C TYR A 270 -16.91 22.21 66.42
N ILE A 271 -16.11 23.28 66.47
CA ILE A 271 -14.69 23.31 66.08
C ILE A 271 -13.90 24.16 67.09
N ASP A 272 -12.61 23.87 67.27
CA ASP A 272 -11.69 24.69 68.05
C ASP A 272 -11.04 25.74 67.13
N ALA A 273 -10.90 26.98 67.57
CA ALA A 273 -10.24 28.02 66.79
C ALA A 273 -8.70 27.86 66.75
N THR A 274 -8.14 26.94 67.54
CA THR A 274 -6.68 26.75 67.70
C THR A 274 -6.10 25.50 67.01
N THR A 275 -6.94 24.63 66.44
CA THR A 275 -6.54 23.43 65.67
C THR A 275 -7.42 23.28 64.44
#